data_AF-A0A5M6CP95-F1
#
_entry.id   AF-A0A5M6CP95-F1
#
_cell.length_a   1.000
_cell.length_b   1.000
_cell.length_c   1.000
_cell.angle_alpha   90.00
_cell.angle_beta   90.00
_cell.angle_gamma   90.00
#
_symmetry.space_group_name_H-M   'P 1'
#
loop_
_entity.id
_entity.type
_entity.pdbx_description
1 polymer ?
#
loop_
_entity_poly.entity_id
_entity_poly.type
_entity_poly.pdbx_seq_one_letter_code
_entity_poly.pdbx_strand_id
1 'polypeptide(L)'
;MSEENIAMSQVYQWLSEISDPEIPAVSILDLGIVRDVILIDDGAEISVTITPTYSGCPAMDLISMQIRMALMSRGFKKVHIEMQLAPAWTTDWITEKGKAKMKAYGIAPPIRKAKDALGLFEEDEVECPHCHSFHTEMVSQFGATSCKSMYRCLDCKEPFEHFKCH
;
A
#
# COMPACT_ATOMS: atom_id res chain seq x y z
N MET A 1 -27.10 -15.11 23.41
CA MET A 1 -25.80 -14.55 23.00
C MET A 1 -26.10 -13.69 21.79
N SER A 2 -25.88 -12.39 21.91
CA SER A 2 -26.29 -11.38 20.93
C SER A 2 -25.52 -11.55 19.62
N GLU A 3 -26.23 -11.84 18.54
CA GLU A 3 -25.76 -11.66 17.17
C GLU A 3 -25.67 -10.16 16.91
N GLU A 4 -24.56 -9.54 17.32
CA GLU A 4 -24.21 -8.20 16.85
C GLU A 4 -23.79 -8.34 15.38
N ASN A 5 -24.68 -7.91 14.49
CA ASN A 5 -24.38 -7.78 13.06
C ASN A 5 -23.14 -6.89 12.89
N ILE A 6 -22.01 -7.49 12.52
CA ILE A 6 -20.76 -6.77 12.26
C ILE A 6 -20.96 -5.92 11.01
N ALA A 7 -20.98 -4.60 11.17
CA ALA A 7 -21.03 -3.68 10.05
C ALA A 7 -19.73 -3.74 9.24
N MET A 8 -19.84 -3.78 7.91
CA MET A 8 -18.66 -3.75 7.01
C MET A 8 -17.71 -2.59 7.29
N SER A 9 -18.23 -1.42 7.66
CA SER A 9 -17.43 -0.25 8.05
C SER A 9 -16.49 -0.52 9.22
N GLN A 10 -16.91 -1.36 10.16
CA GLN A 10 -16.11 -1.73 11.32
C GLN A 10 -14.92 -2.62 10.94
N VAL A 11 -15.13 -3.53 9.99
CA VAL A 11 -14.07 -4.40 9.46
C VAL A 11 -13.01 -3.56 8.75
N TYR A 12 -13.42 -2.63 7.89
CA TYR A 12 -12.47 -1.71 7.24
C TYR A 12 -11.74 -0.83 8.27
N GLN A 13 -12.38 -0.42 9.36
CA GLN A 13 -11.68 0.28 10.43
C GLN A 13 -10.56 -0.59 11.04
N TRP A 14 -10.83 -1.85 11.35
CA TRP A 14 -9.80 -2.75 11.89
C TRP A 14 -8.66 -3.01 10.90
N LEU A 15 -8.98 -3.19 9.61
CA LEU A 15 -7.96 -3.35 8.57
C LEU A 15 -7.12 -2.08 8.39
N SER A 16 -7.67 -0.89 8.69
CA SER A 16 -6.93 0.38 8.63
C SER A 16 -5.85 0.53 9.71
N GLU A 17 -5.94 -0.26 10.79
CA GLU A 17 -4.96 -0.28 11.88
C GLU A 17 -3.69 -1.06 11.49
N ILE A 18 -3.78 -1.90 10.46
CA ILE A 18 -2.66 -2.72 9.97
C ILE A 18 -1.80 -1.89 9.04
N SER A 19 -0.55 -1.69 9.44
CA SER A 19 0.44 -0.91 8.68
C SER A 19 1.33 -1.81 7.83
N ASP A 20 1.80 -1.26 6.71
CA ASP A 20 2.74 -1.97 5.86
C ASP A 20 4.10 -2.15 6.59
N PRO A 21 4.67 -3.37 6.61
CA PRO A 21 5.94 -3.62 7.29
C PRO A 21 7.13 -2.83 6.70
N GLU A 22 7.07 -2.46 5.41
CA GLU A 22 8.11 -1.70 4.72
C GLU A 22 7.90 -0.19 4.83
N ILE A 23 6.65 0.25 5.04
CA ILE A 23 6.25 1.64 5.24
C ILE A 23 5.30 1.75 6.45
N PRO A 24 5.84 1.75 7.69
CA PRO A 24 5.02 1.72 8.91
C PRO A 24 4.06 2.91 9.07
N ALA A 25 4.29 4.01 8.35
CA ALA A 25 3.41 5.17 8.36
C ALA A 25 2.11 4.99 7.55
N VAL A 26 2.03 3.96 6.69
CA VAL A 26 0.93 3.79 5.72
C VAL A 26 0.22 2.46 5.98
N SER A 27 -1.11 2.50 5.98
CA SER A 27 -1.92 1.29 6.18
C SER A 27 -2.02 0.46 4.90
N ILE A 28 -2.30 -0.84 5.05
CA ILE A 28 -2.56 -1.73 3.92
C ILE A 28 -3.79 -1.30 3.10
N LEU A 29 -4.74 -0.59 3.72
CA LEU A 29 -5.88 0.02 3.03
C LEU A 29 -5.47 1.26 2.23
N ASP A 30 -4.64 2.12 2.83
CA ASP A 30 -4.14 3.32 2.16
C ASP A 30 -3.26 2.99 0.94
N LEU A 31 -2.57 1.84 0.96
CA LEU A 31 -1.82 1.33 -0.20
C LEU A 31 -2.70 0.58 -1.22
N GLY A 32 -3.97 0.35 -0.93
CA GLY A 32 -4.86 -0.40 -1.82
C GLY A 32 -4.50 -1.90 -1.93
N ILE A 33 -3.77 -2.45 -0.95
CA ILE A 33 -3.41 -3.88 -0.90
C ILE A 33 -4.67 -4.74 -0.70
N VAL A 34 -5.61 -4.30 0.14
CA VAL A 34 -6.90 -4.98 0.31
C VAL A 34 -7.81 -4.64 -0.86
N ARG A 35 -8.30 -5.66 -1.57
CA ARG A 35 -9.13 -5.53 -2.76
C ARG A 35 -10.59 -5.75 -2.49
N ASP A 36 -10.89 -6.75 -1.68
CA ASP A 36 -12.26 -7.12 -1.38
C ASP A 36 -12.36 -7.71 0.03
N VAL A 37 -13.52 -7.55 0.63
CA VAL A 37 -13.85 -8.09 1.95
C VAL A 37 -15.28 -8.60 1.90
N ILE A 38 -15.45 -9.91 2.12
CA ILE A 38 -16.73 -10.59 2.07
C ILE A 38 -17.01 -11.24 3.41
N LEU A 39 -18.13 -10.89 4.04
CA LEU A 39 -18.65 -11.58 5.21
C LEU A 39 -19.48 -12.78 4.76
N ILE A 40 -19.25 -13.93 5.40
CA ILE A 40 -19.89 -15.22 5.10
C ILE A 40 -20.58 -15.70 6.38
N ASP A 41 -21.66 -16.48 6.22
CA ASP A 41 -22.42 -17.09 7.32
C ASP A 41 -22.85 -16.07 8.39
N ASP A 42 -23.55 -15.00 7.98
CA ASP A 42 -24.03 -13.91 8.85
C ASP A 42 -22.91 -13.24 9.70
N GLY A 43 -21.67 -13.25 9.19
CA GLY A 43 -20.52 -12.62 9.84
C GLY A 43 -19.71 -13.55 10.75
N ALA A 44 -19.99 -14.86 10.74
CA ALA A 44 -19.17 -15.85 11.46
C ALA A 44 -17.81 -16.10 10.78
N GLU A 45 -17.77 -15.94 9.45
CA GLU A 45 -16.59 -16.15 8.62
C GLU A 45 -16.32 -14.91 7.75
N ILE A 46 -15.05 -14.69 7.40
CA ILE A 46 -14.64 -13.55 6.59
C ILE A 46 -13.60 -13.98 5.56
N SER A 47 -13.79 -13.53 4.32
CA SER A 47 -12.80 -13.63 3.25
C SER A 47 -12.24 -12.24 2.94
N VAL A 48 -10.92 -12.12 2.89
CA VAL A 48 -10.22 -10.89 2.53
C VAL A 48 -9.32 -11.17 1.33
N THR A 49 -9.58 -10.48 0.23
CA THR A 49 -8.73 -10.56 -0.97
C THR A 49 -7.66 -9.48 -0.88
N ILE A 50 -6.40 -9.87 -1.04
CA ILE A 50 -5.24 -8.98 -1.03
C ILE A 50 -4.42 -9.15 -2.31
N THR A 51 -3.79 -8.06 -2.75
CA THR A 51 -2.90 -8.04 -3.92
C THR A 51 -1.55 -7.47 -3.51
N PRO A 52 -0.44 -8.12 -3.87
CA PRO A 52 0.89 -7.61 -3.54
C PRO A 52 1.26 -6.39 -4.39
N THR A 53 1.99 -5.44 -3.80
CA THR A 53 2.50 -4.25 -4.50
C THR A 53 3.52 -4.58 -5.59
N TYR A 54 4.17 -5.74 -5.48
CA TYR A 54 4.98 -6.33 -6.54
C TYR A 54 5.01 -7.86 -6.42
N SER A 55 5.26 -8.54 -7.54
CA SER A 55 5.35 -10.00 -7.57
C SER A 55 6.49 -10.51 -6.70
N GLY A 56 6.16 -11.36 -5.72
CA GLY A 56 7.14 -11.94 -4.80
C GLY A 56 7.49 -11.05 -3.60
N CYS A 57 6.62 -10.09 -3.25
CA CYS A 57 6.79 -9.30 -2.05
C CYS A 57 6.83 -10.18 -0.77
N PRO A 58 7.94 -10.19 -0.02
CA PRO A 58 8.10 -11.03 1.17
C PRO A 58 7.22 -10.53 2.33
N ALA A 59 6.79 -9.27 2.30
CA ALA A 59 5.92 -8.70 3.33
C ALA A 59 4.51 -9.30 3.33
N MET A 60 4.09 -9.98 2.25
CA MET A 60 2.73 -10.49 2.10
C MET A 60 2.34 -11.56 3.11
N ASP A 61 3.30 -12.41 3.51
CA ASP A 61 3.05 -13.43 4.54
C ASP A 61 2.80 -12.77 5.90
N LEU A 62 3.58 -11.73 6.22
CA LEU A 62 3.40 -10.95 7.45
C LEU A 62 2.08 -10.18 7.43
N ILE A 63 1.73 -9.54 6.32
CA ILE A 63 0.44 -8.84 6.15
C ILE A 63 -0.72 -9.83 6.33
N SER A 64 -0.67 -10.99 5.67
CA SER A 64 -1.69 -12.03 5.78
C SER A 64 -1.86 -12.53 7.21
N MET A 65 -0.75 -12.73 7.93
CA MET A 65 -0.75 -13.12 9.34
C MET A 65 -1.36 -12.01 10.22
N GLN A 66 -0.97 -10.76 10.03
CA GLN A 66 -1.50 -9.63 10.80
C GLN A 66 -3.00 -9.45 10.59
N ILE A 67 -3.49 -9.59 9.34
CA ILE A 67 -4.92 -9.55 9.04
C ILE A 67 -5.66 -10.68 9.78
N ARG A 68 -5.16 -11.92 9.69
CA ARG A 68 -5.76 -13.06 10.40
C ARG A 68 -5.81 -12.82 11.91
N MET A 69 -4.71 -12.39 12.51
CA MET A 69 -4.65 -12.13 13.95
C MET A 69 -5.59 -11.00 14.37
N ALA A 70 -5.61 -9.89 13.61
CA ALA A 70 -6.48 -8.76 13.89
C ALA A 70 -7.95 -9.18 13.84
N LEU A 71 -8.39 -9.89 12.80
CA LEU A 71 -9.78 -10.32 12.66
C LEU A 71 -10.16 -11.42 13.66
N MET A 72 -9.30 -12.42 13.89
CA MET A 72 -9.57 -13.47 14.88
C MET A 72 -9.70 -12.90 16.31
N SER A 73 -8.91 -11.88 16.66
CA SER A 73 -9.02 -11.20 17.96
C SER A 73 -10.36 -10.50 18.18
N ARG A 74 -11.11 -10.25 17.09
CA ARG A 74 -12.44 -9.63 17.11
C ARG A 74 -13.59 -10.65 17.06
N GLY A 75 -13.28 -11.96 17.06
CA GLY A 75 -14.27 -13.03 17.19
C GLY A 75 -14.58 -13.80 15.90
N PHE A 76 -13.96 -13.47 14.76
CA PHE A 76 -14.09 -14.28 13.54
C PHE A 76 -13.48 -15.67 13.75
N LYS A 77 -14.28 -16.73 13.51
CA LYS A 77 -13.83 -18.11 13.72
C LYS A 77 -12.97 -18.62 12.58
N LYS A 78 -13.28 -18.19 11.35
CA LYS A 78 -12.49 -18.50 10.16
C LYS A 78 -12.20 -17.23 9.37
N VAL A 79 -10.94 -17.04 9.05
CA VAL A 79 -10.43 -15.92 8.25
C VAL A 79 -9.71 -16.49 7.03
N HIS A 80 -10.35 -16.35 5.87
CA HIS A 80 -9.79 -16.74 4.59
C HIS A 80 -9.06 -15.53 3.99
N ILE A 81 -7.81 -15.72 3.59
CA ILE A 81 -7.02 -14.70 2.90
C ILE A 81 -6.76 -15.22 1.49
N GLU A 82 -7.23 -14.50 0.50
CA GLU A 82 -7.04 -14.83 -0.91
C GLU A 82 -5.99 -13.91 -1.52
N MET A 83 -4.95 -14.51 -2.13
CA MET A 83 -3.92 -13.78 -2.83
C MET A 83 -4.33 -13.61 -4.30
N GLN A 84 -4.72 -12.40 -4.67
CA GLN A 84 -5.05 -12.06 -6.05
C GLN A 84 -3.82 -11.48 -6.76
N LEU A 85 -3.39 -12.13 -7.85
CA LEU A 85 -2.27 -11.66 -8.69
C LEU A 85 -2.74 -11.00 -10.00
N ALA A 86 -4.01 -11.16 -10.36
CA ALA A 86 -4.61 -10.60 -11.56
C ALA A 86 -5.96 -9.91 -11.22
N PRO A 87 -6.15 -8.63 -11.58
CA PRO A 87 -5.17 -7.74 -12.21
C PRO A 87 -3.98 -7.43 -11.29
N ALA A 88 -2.84 -7.06 -11.88
CA ALA A 88 -1.67 -6.64 -11.12
C ALA A 88 -1.97 -5.36 -10.32
N TRP A 89 -1.34 -5.22 -9.16
CA TRP A 89 -1.43 -3.99 -8.37
C TRP A 89 -0.86 -2.82 -9.15
N THR A 90 -1.48 -1.65 -8.98
CA THR A 90 -1.01 -0.41 -9.57
C THR A 90 -1.04 0.73 -8.56
N THR A 91 -0.13 1.68 -8.74
CA THR A 91 -0.02 2.87 -7.88
C THR A 91 -1.27 3.74 -7.84
N ASP A 92 -2.15 3.63 -8.84
CA ASP A 92 -3.46 4.30 -8.85
C ASP A 92 -4.38 3.86 -7.70
N TRP A 93 -4.10 2.71 -7.07
CA TRP A 93 -4.88 2.22 -5.93
C TRP A 93 -4.46 2.85 -4.59
N ILE A 94 -3.36 3.60 -4.56
CA ILE A 94 -2.93 4.32 -3.36
C ILE A 94 -3.86 5.52 -3.12
N THR A 95 -4.41 5.62 -1.92
CA THR A 95 -5.26 6.74 -1.53
C THR A 95 -4.47 8.03 -1.38
N GLU A 96 -5.13 9.18 -1.53
CA GLU A 96 -4.49 10.49 -1.28
C GLU A 96 -3.96 10.62 0.16
N LYS A 97 -4.64 9.99 1.13
CA LYS A 97 -4.18 9.89 2.51
C LYS A 97 -2.88 9.07 2.60
N GLY A 98 -2.79 7.97 1.86
CA GLY A 98 -1.59 7.15 1.74
C GLY A 98 -0.41 7.93 1.16
N LYS A 99 -0.63 8.65 0.05
CA LYS A 99 0.39 9.50 -0.57
C LYS A 99 0.88 10.60 0.37
N ALA A 100 -0.04 11.27 1.08
CA ALA A 100 0.31 12.29 2.06
C ALA A 100 1.12 11.73 3.23
N LYS A 101 0.75 10.55 3.75
CA LYS A 101 1.50 9.85 4.80
C LYS A 101 2.89 9.43 4.35
N MET A 102 3.05 8.92 3.12
CA MET A 102 4.36 8.60 2.54
C MET A 102 5.25 9.84 2.49
N LYS A 103 4.72 10.95 1.98
CA LYS A 103 5.45 12.22 1.89
C LYS A 103 5.88 12.73 3.27
N ALA A 104 4.98 12.67 4.25
CA ALA A 104 5.29 13.04 5.63
C ALA A 104 6.33 12.13 6.28
N TYR A 105 6.39 10.86 5.87
CA TYR A 105 7.41 9.90 6.30
C TYR A 105 8.76 10.08 5.58
N GLY A 106 8.84 10.95 4.57
CA GLY A 106 10.05 11.19 3.77
C GLY A 106 10.18 10.27 2.55
N ILE A 107 9.11 9.60 2.14
CA ILE A 107 9.06 8.81 0.90
C ILE A 107 8.30 9.60 -0.15
N ALA A 108 8.91 9.81 -1.31
CA ALA A 108 8.24 10.43 -2.45
C ALA A 108 7.20 9.46 -3.04
N PRO A 109 5.89 9.79 -2.99
CA PRO A 109 4.86 8.94 -3.56
C PRO A 109 4.96 8.90 -5.10
N PRO A 110 4.40 7.87 -5.75
CA PRO A 110 4.32 7.80 -7.20
C PRO A 110 3.41 8.89 -7.74
N ILE A 111 3.91 9.65 -8.72
CA ILE A 111 3.14 10.63 -9.49
C ILE A 111 3.10 10.14 -10.92
N ARG A 112 1.94 9.60 -11.32
CA ARG A 112 1.76 9.09 -12.68
C ARG A 112 1.52 10.27 -13.63
N LYS A 113 2.44 10.49 -14.57
CA LYS A 113 2.21 11.32 -15.76
C LYS A 113 2.48 10.49 -17.01
N ALA A 114 1.46 10.36 -17.85
CA ALA A 114 1.63 9.82 -19.19
C ALA A 114 2.50 10.80 -20.00
N LYS A 115 3.66 10.32 -20.48
CA LYS A 115 4.58 11.14 -21.28
C LYS A 115 4.04 11.41 -22.70
N ASP A 116 3.16 10.55 -23.18
CA ASP A 116 2.60 10.61 -24.53
C ASP A 116 1.09 10.35 -24.51
N ALA A 117 0.35 10.87 -25.51
CA ALA A 117 -1.10 10.68 -25.64
C ALA A 117 -1.54 9.20 -25.71
N LEU A 118 -0.59 8.30 -25.97
CA LEU A 118 -0.77 6.85 -26.01
C LEU A 118 -0.41 6.13 -24.69
N GLY A 119 0.19 6.83 -23.71
CA GLY A 119 0.56 6.28 -22.41
C GLY A 119 1.63 5.17 -22.46
N LEU A 120 2.49 5.15 -23.48
CA LEU A 120 3.42 4.04 -23.73
C LEU A 120 4.72 4.17 -22.94
N PHE A 121 5.10 5.39 -22.56
CA PHE A 121 6.25 5.65 -21.70
C PHE A 121 5.80 6.42 -20.46
N GLU A 122 6.08 5.84 -19.28
CA GLU A 122 5.86 6.46 -17.98
C GLU A 122 7.23 6.87 -17.45
N GLU A 123 7.41 8.17 -17.16
CA GLU A 123 8.55 8.66 -16.39
C GLU A 123 8.03 9.16 -15.06
N ASP A 124 8.63 8.67 -13.98
CA ASP A 124 8.29 9.07 -12.62
C ASP A 124 8.80 10.51 -12.39
N GLU A 125 7.87 11.47 -12.30
CA GLU A 125 8.20 12.82 -11.87
C GLU A 125 8.27 12.84 -10.33
N VAL A 126 9.49 12.75 -9.80
CA VAL A 126 9.73 12.56 -8.37
C VAL A 126 9.92 13.88 -7.65
N GLU A 127 8.90 14.31 -6.92
CA GLU A 127 8.95 15.48 -6.04
C GLU A 127 9.73 15.15 -4.75
N CYS A 128 10.68 16.00 -4.37
CA CYS A 128 11.38 15.87 -3.10
C CYS A 128 10.39 16.04 -1.92
N PRO A 129 10.31 15.09 -0.97
CA PRO A 129 9.38 15.16 0.15
C PRO A 129 9.74 16.26 1.18
N HIS A 130 10.97 16.78 1.14
CA HIS A 130 11.47 17.77 2.10
C HIS A 130 11.30 19.22 1.64
N CYS A 131 11.65 19.52 0.39
CA CYS A 131 11.66 20.89 -0.14
C CYS A 131 10.68 21.12 -1.29
N HIS A 132 9.93 20.09 -1.71
CA HIS A 132 8.96 20.16 -2.79
C HIS A 132 9.53 20.45 -4.20
N SER A 133 10.86 20.37 -4.35
CA SER A 133 11.50 20.52 -5.65
C SER A 133 11.39 19.25 -6.48
N PHE A 134 11.13 19.42 -7.78
CA PHE A 134 11.21 18.37 -8.79
C PHE A 134 12.61 18.21 -9.39
N HIS A 135 13.57 19.03 -8.96
CA HIS A 135 14.97 18.92 -9.37
C HIS A 135 15.64 17.78 -8.60
N THR A 136 15.32 16.55 -8.98
CA THR A 136 15.76 15.32 -8.33
C THR A 136 16.44 14.41 -9.35
N GLU A 137 17.40 13.63 -8.88
CA GLU A 137 18.08 12.62 -9.70
C GLU A 137 18.00 11.24 -9.02
N MET A 138 17.79 10.20 -9.82
CA MET A 138 17.85 8.83 -9.32
C MET A 138 19.30 8.44 -9.09
N VAL A 139 19.62 8.06 -7.86
CA VAL A 139 20.96 7.59 -7.47
C VAL A 139 21.05 6.07 -7.62
N SER A 140 19.96 5.36 -7.33
CA SER A 140 19.89 3.90 -7.46
C SER A 140 18.47 3.46 -7.78
N GLN A 141 18.34 2.48 -8.68
CA GLN A 141 17.06 1.81 -8.96
C GLN A 141 16.58 0.92 -7.78
N PHE A 142 17.43 0.70 -6.79
CA PHE A 142 17.16 -0.12 -5.62
C PHE A 142 17.26 0.74 -4.34
N GLY A 143 16.20 0.72 -3.53
CA GLY A 143 16.14 1.27 -2.18
C GLY A 143 16.18 0.18 -1.11
N ALA A 144 15.61 0.44 0.07
CA ALA A 144 15.55 -0.54 1.15
C ALA A 144 14.70 -1.78 0.79
N THR A 145 13.71 -1.60 -0.09
CA THR A 145 12.81 -2.67 -0.54
C THR A 145 12.59 -2.60 -2.05
N SER A 146 12.15 -3.69 -2.68
CA SER A 146 12.05 -3.76 -4.15
C SER A 146 11.07 -2.75 -4.74
N CYS A 147 10.05 -2.34 -3.97
CA CYS A 147 9.10 -1.31 -4.35
C CYS A 147 9.68 0.12 -4.25
N LYS A 148 10.91 0.29 -3.73
CA LYS A 148 11.54 1.61 -3.54
C LYS A 148 12.82 1.78 -4.35
N SER A 149 13.05 3.02 -4.79
CA SER A 149 14.29 3.49 -5.44
C SER A 149 14.87 4.65 -4.64
N MET A 150 16.14 4.93 -4.84
CA MET A 150 16.87 5.96 -4.09
C MET A 150 17.11 7.18 -4.97
N TYR A 151 16.75 8.35 -4.46
CA TYR A 151 16.89 9.65 -5.12
C TYR A 151 17.70 10.62 -4.27
N ARG A 152 18.19 11.67 -4.93
CA ARG A 152 18.79 12.84 -4.29
C ARG A 152 18.18 14.10 -4.87
N CYS A 153 17.79 15.03 -3.99
CA CYS A 153 17.36 16.35 -4.44
C CYS A 153 18.58 17.21 -4.77
N LEU A 154 18.58 17.88 -5.92
CA LEU A 154 19.66 18.76 -6.34
C LEU A 154 19.54 20.17 -5.73
N ASP A 155 18.40 20.55 -5.17
CA ASP A 155 18.22 21.86 -4.54
C ASP A 155 18.56 21.82 -3.04
N CYS A 156 17.95 20.92 -2.26
CA CYS A 156 18.26 20.79 -0.83
C CYS A 156 19.39 19.80 -0.50
N LYS A 157 19.85 19.02 -1.50
CA LYS A 157 20.91 18.00 -1.36
C LYS A 157 20.57 16.80 -0.47
N GLU A 158 19.34 16.72 0.04
CA GLU A 158 18.89 15.59 0.85
C GLU A 158 18.66 14.33 -0.01
N PRO A 159 19.16 13.16 0.46
CA PRO A 159 18.80 11.86 -0.09
C PRO A 159 17.41 11.41 0.41
N PHE A 160 16.63 10.74 -0.43
CA PHE A 160 15.30 10.23 -0.05
C PHE A 160 14.89 9.00 -0.87
N GLU A 161 13.91 8.25 -0.37
CA GLU A 161 13.34 7.10 -1.08
C GLU A 161 12.13 7.50 -1.93
N HIS A 162 11.96 6.86 -3.08
CA HIS A 162 10.79 6.99 -3.94
C HIS A 162 10.08 5.64 -4.05
N PHE A 163 8.76 5.62 -3.95
CA PHE A 163 7.95 4.44 -4.18
C PHE A 163 7.63 4.31 -5.67
N LYS A 164 8.13 3.24 -6.31
CA LYS A 164 8.13 3.06 -7.77
C LYS A 164 6.72 2.92 -8.35
N CYS A 165 6.55 3.37 -9.58
CA CYS A 165 5.40 3.02 -10.40
C CYS A 165 5.50 1.58 -10.92
N HIS A 166 4.45 0.80 -10.67
CA HIS A 166 4.20 -0.55 -11.22
C HIS A 166 2.78 -0.59 -11.79
#